data_AF-A0A954GAD2-F1
#
_entry.id   AF-A0A954GAD2-F1
#
_cell.length_a   1.000
_cell.length_b   1.000
_cell.length_c   1.000
_cell.angle_alpha   90.00
_cell.angle_beta   90.00
_cell.angle_gamma   90.00
#
_symmetry.space_group_name_H-M   'P 1'
#
loop_
_entity.id
_entity.type
_entity.pdbx_description
1 polymer ?
#
loop_
_entity_poly.entity_id
_entity_poly.type
_entity_poly.pdbx_seq_one_letter_code
_entity_poly.pdbx_strand_id
1 'polypeptide(L)'
;MFCRCLSMFVLFIFVCGNPLWANKPTASPSPADLTFRLPTTSGETIELKKQPDQKVTVVCFLGAECPLARLYGPKLNELQAAYQPQGVRLIGVNSNQQDSLEDVQAYVKKYKIQFPMAKDYGNEVADRYQAVRTPEVFVLDENLKIQYRGRIDNQYLPGISRAETTSNDLKNALDQVLSGKPVKLAVTEPNGCFIGRVKKTEVTTSLTFCKEVARVLNQHCVECHRKGEIAPFSLTDYDEVRGW
;
A
#
# COMPACT_ATOMS: atom_id res chain seq x y z
N MET A 1 57.49 36.23 -44.10
CA MET A 1 57.31 34.81 -44.45
C MET A 1 56.73 34.08 -43.25
N PHE A 2 55.63 33.38 -43.47
CA PHE A 2 54.77 32.73 -42.48
C PHE A 2 55.51 31.66 -41.66
N CYS A 3 55.27 31.63 -40.33
CA CYS A 3 55.47 30.45 -39.50
C CYS A 3 54.12 30.09 -38.87
N ARG A 4 53.51 28.98 -39.30
CA ARG A 4 52.20 28.49 -38.83
C ARG A 4 52.42 27.62 -37.59
N CYS A 5 51.90 28.05 -36.46
CA CYS A 5 51.71 27.21 -35.27
C CYS A 5 50.39 26.44 -35.42
N LEU A 6 50.45 25.11 -35.40
CA LEU A 6 49.30 24.21 -35.50
C LEU A 6 48.78 23.97 -34.07
N SER A 7 47.59 24.48 -33.74
CA SER A 7 46.93 24.20 -32.45
C SER A 7 45.81 23.17 -32.68
N MET A 8 45.98 21.99 -32.08
CA MET A 8 45.00 20.90 -32.06
C MET A 8 43.87 21.25 -31.10
N PHE A 9 42.68 21.55 -31.63
CA PHE A 9 41.46 21.69 -30.83
C PHE A 9 40.84 20.29 -30.64
N VAL A 10 40.95 19.72 -29.44
CA VAL A 10 40.22 18.51 -29.05
C VAL A 10 38.81 18.91 -28.65
N LEU A 11 37.84 18.59 -29.51
CA LEU A 11 36.42 18.84 -29.28
C LEU A 11 35.87 17.73 -28.35
N PHE A 12 35.75 18.02 -27.05
CA PHE A 12 35.03 17.17 -26.11
C PHE A 12 33.52 17.31 -26.37
N ILE A 13 32.94 16.32 -27.06
CA ILE A 13 31.49 16.18 -27.19
C ILE A 13 30.95 15.71 -25.84
N PHE A 14 30.44 16.64 -25.03
CA PHE A 14 29.62 16.32 -23.86
C PHE A 14 28.30 15.74 -24.36
N VAL A 15 28.20 14.41 -24.39
CA VAL A 15 26.92 13.72 -24.53
C VAL A 15 26.20 13.87 -23.20
N CYS A 16 25.31 14.87 -23.10
CA CYS A 16 24.34 14.98 -22.02
C CYS A 16 23.38 13.79 -22.08
N GLY A 17 23.76 12.68 -21.47
CA GLY A 17 22.86 11.57 -21.20
C GLY A 17 21.79 12.03 -20.23
N ASN A 18 20.60 12.34 -20.73
CA ASN A 18 19.41 12.49 -19.88
C ASN A 18 19.15 11.14 -19.21
N PRO A 19 19.16 11.03 -17.87
CA PRO A 19 18.76 9.80 -17.22
C PRO A 19 17.27 9.57 -17.51
N LEU A 20 17.00 8.48 -18.23
CA LEU A 20 15.68 7.91 -18.51
C LEU A 20 15.01 7.36 -17.23
N TRP A 21 15.01 8.08 -16.11
CA TRP A 21 14.35 7.67 -14.87
C TRP A 21 13.64 8.81 -14.13
N ALA A 22 13.36 9.93 -14.81
CA ALA A 22 12.39 10.88 -14.30
C ALA A 22 10.97 10.27 -14.40
N ASN A 23 10.61 9.44 -13.42
CA ASN A 23 9.21 9.09 -13.17
C ASN A 23 8.46 10.41 -13.00
N LYS A 24 7.56 10.71 -13.93
CA LYS A 24 6.64 11.84 -13.82
C LYS A 24 5.94 11.76 -12.46
N PRO A 25 5.85 12.85 -11.68
CA PRO A 25 4.98 12.87 -10.52
C PRO A 25 3.57 12.57 -11.03
N THR A 26 3.00 11.42 -10.68
CA THR A 26 1.57 11.21 -10.84
C THR A 26 0.89 12.28 -10.02
N ALA A 27 0.05 13.10 -10.65
CA ALA A 27 -0.66 14.17 -9.96
C ALA A 27 -1.34 13.59 -8.70
N SER A 28 -1.19 14.27 -7.56
CA SER A 28 -1.85 13.85 -6.33
C SER A 28 -3.37 13.75 -6.57
N PRO A 29 -4.03 12.68 -6.10
CA PRO A 29 -5.46 12.48 -6.32
C PRO A 29 -6.26 13.66 -5.80
N SER A 30 -7.36 14.00 -6.48
CA SER A 30 -8.22 15.09 -6.04
C SER A 30 -8.98 14.67 -4.77
N PRO A 31 -9.44 15.62 -3.92
CA PRO A 31 -10.24 15.29 -2.75
C PRO A 31 -11.49 14.46 -3.04
N ALA A 32 -12.12 14.65 -4.20
CA ALA A 32 -13.28 13.88 -4.62
C ALA A 32 -12.91 12.39 -4.86
N ASP A 33 -11.73 12.15 -5.44
CA ASP A 33 -11.21 10.80 -5.70
C ASP A 33 -10.91 10.03 -4.41
N LEU A 34 -10.79 10.71 -3.27
CA LEU A 34 -10.48 10.09 -1.97
C LEU A 34 -11.72 9.70 -1.17
N THR A 35 -12.91 10.19 -1.53
CA THR A 35 -14.15 9.78 -0.88
C THR A 35 -14.51 8.33 -1.17
N PHE A 36 -15.08 7.60 -0.23
CA PHE A 36 -15.51 6.21 -0.45
C PHE A 36 -16.64 5.79 0.47
N ARG A 37 -17.32 4.71 0.08
CA ARG A 37 -18.31 4.00 0.88
C ARG A 37 -17.95 2.51 0.86
N LEU A 38 -17.68 1.92 2.01
CA LEU A 38 -17.25 0.53 2.13
C LEU A 38 -17.99 -0.20 3.25
N PRO A 39 -18.27 -1.51 3.09
CA PRO A 39 -18.79 -2.32 4.18
C PRO A 39 -17.73 -2.50 5.27
N THR A 40 -18.14 -2.41 6.53
CA THR A 40 -17.30 -2.66 7.69
C THR A 40 -17.43 -4.09 8.18
N THR A 41 -16.49 -4.50 9.03
CA THR A 41 -16.55 -5.78 9.75
C THR A 41 -17.76 -5.90 10.68
N SER A 42 -18.40 -4.80 11.08
CA SER A 42 -19.63 -4.79 11.90
C SER A 42 -20.92 -4.99 11.08
N GLY A 43 -20.82 -5.06 9.76
CA GLY A 43 -21.99 -5.11 8.86
C GLY A 43 -22.58 -3.73 8.54
N GLU A 44 -22.02 -2.67 9.12
CA GLU A 44 -22.37 -1.29 8.78
C GLU A 44 -21.64 -0.84 7.51
N THR A 45 -22.02 0.31 6.97
CA THR A 45 -21.27 0.95 5.88
C THR A 45 -20.57 2.18 6.43
N ILE A 46 -19.25 2.24 6.26
CA ILE A 46 -18.50 3.45 6.55
C ILE A 46 -18.42 4.32 5.31
N GLU A 47 -18.59 5.62 5.52
CA GLU A 47 -18.45 6.64 4.48
C GLU A 47 -17.33 7.60 4.87
N LEU A 48 -16.40 7.83 3.94
CA LEU A 48 -15.46 8.94 4.00
C LEU A 48 -15.97 10.05 3.07
N LYS A 49 -16.40 11.15 3.70
CA LYS A 49 -16.79 12.40 3.05
C LYS A 49 -16.36 13.58 3.93
N LYS A 50 -16.38 14.79 3.37
CA LYS A 50 -16.12 16.00 4.15
C LYS A 50 -17.16 16.13 5.27
N GLN A 51 -16.70 16.30 6.51
CA GLN A 51 -17.54 16.46 7.69
C GLN A 51 -17.14 17.75 8.43
N PRO A 52 -18.09 18.60 8.84
CA PRO A 52 -17.78 19.88 9.49
C PRO A 52 -16.95 19.74 10.77
N ASP A 53 -17.22 18.71 11.57
CA ASP A 53 -16.60 18.52 12.91
C ASP A 53 -15.31 17.69 12.85
N GLN A 54 -14.94 17.16 11.68
CA GLN A 54 -13.78 16.31 11.50
C GLN A 54 -12.60 17.10 10.93
N LYS A 55 -11.64 17.45 11.78
CA LYS A 55 -10.46 18.22 11.36
C LYS A 55 -9.48 17.38 10.54
N VAL A 56 -9.28 16.13 10.97
CA VAL A 56 -8.32 15.23 10.33
C VAL A 56 -8.90 13.83 10.26
N THR A 57 -8.75 13.18 9.11
CA THR A 57 -9.04 11.75 8.95
C THR A 57 -7.77 11.01 8.56
N VAL A 58 -7.48 9.90 9.23
CA VAL A 58 -6.37 9.01 8.87
C VAL A 58 -6.95 7.75 8.26
N VAL A 59 -6.59 7.47 7.01
CA VAL A 59 -6.92 6.21 6.35
C VAL A 59 -5.73 5.26 6.48
N CYS A 60 -5.95 4.12 7.12
CA CYS A 60 -4.92 3.12 7.43
C CYS A 60 -5.15 1.87 6.57
N PHE A 61 -4.31 1.62 5.58
CA PHE A 61 -4.33 0.37 4.82
C PHE A 61 -3.68 -0.75 5.62
N LEU A 62 -4.48 -1.72 6.07
CA LEU A 62 -4.06 -2.81 6.96
C LEU A 62 -4.44 -4.17 6.38
N GLY A 63 -3.54 -5.15 6.53
CA GLY A 63 -3.75 -6.54 6.11
C GLY A 63 -4.00 -7.46 7.30
N ALA A 64 -4.97 -8.37 7.21
CA ALA A 64 -5.28 -9.30 8.31
C ALA A 64 -4.12 -10.28 8.56
N GLU A 65 -3.49 -10.73 7.48
CA GLU A 65 -2.35 -11.65 7.52
C GLU A 65 -0.98 -10.97 7.62
N CYS A 66 -0.92 -9.64 7.54
CA CYS A 66 0.35 -8.92 7.57
C CYS A 66 0.95 -8.89 8.99
N PRO A 67 2.18 -9.41 9.20
CA PRO A 67 2.84 -9.39 10.51
C PRO A 67 3.01 -7.98 11.09
N LEU A 68 3.34 -6.99 10.25
CA LEU A 68 3.49 -5.61 10.70
C LEU A 68 2.15 -4.99 11.07
N ALA A 69 1.08 -5.25 10.31
CA ALA A 69 -0.25 -4.73 10.66
C ALA A 69 -0.75 -5.26 12.01
N ARG A 70 -0.35 -6.48 12.40
CA ARG A 70 -0.64 -7.07 13.72
C ARG A 70 0.05 -6.31 14.86
N LEU A 71 1.27 -5.83 14.64
CA LEU A 71 2.04 -5.04 15.62
C LEU A 71 1.51 -3.60 15.71
N TYR A 72 1.18 -3.01 14.56
CA TYR A 72 0.77 -1.61 14.49
C TYR A 72 -0.72 -1.37 14.78
N GLY A 73 -1.60 -2.36 14.64
CA GLY A 73 -3.03 -2.22 14.95
C GLY A 73 -3.30 -1.66 16.37
N PRO A 74 -2.74 -2.26 17.44
CA PRO A 74 -2.85 -1.72 18.79
C PRO A 74 -2.27 -0.31 18.95
N LYS A 75 -1.12 -0.02 18.32
CA LYS A 75 -0.52 1.32 18.35
C LYS A 75 -1.40 2.38 17.68
N LEU A 76 -2.10 2.00 16.62
CA LEU A 76 -3.10 2.85 15.98
C LEU A 76 -4.32 3.09 16.89
N ASN A 77 -4.72 2.13 17.74
CA ASN A 77 -5.75 2.39 18.75
C ASN A 77 -5.28 3.44 19.76
N GLU A 78 -4.04 3.36 20.23
CA GLU A 78 -3.47 4.34 21.15
C GLU A 78 -3.45 5.75 20.54
N LEU A 79 -3.05 5.86 19.27
CA LEU A 79 -3.11 7.10 18.52
C LEU A 79 -4.55 7.60 18.33
N GLN A 80 -5.49 6.73 17.97
CA GLN A 80 -6.91 7.09 17.90
C GLN A 80 -7.38 7.67 19.22
N ALA A 81 -7.13 6.99 20.35
CA ALA A 81 -7.56 7.45 21.67
C ALA A 81 -6.95 8.81 22.05
N ALA A 82 -5.66 9.03 21.75
CA ALA A 82 -4.97 10.28 22.07
C ALA A 82 -5.45 11.48 21.23
N TYR A 83 -5.84 11.24 19.98
CA TYR A 83 -6.15 12.32 19.02
C TYR A 83 -7.65 12.48 18.73
N GLN A 84 -8.50 11.52 19.12
CA GLN A 84 -9.96 11.64 18.99
C GLN A 84 -10.53 12.91 19.64
N PRO A 85 -10.14 13.31 20.87
CA PRO A 85 -10.64 14.53 21.48
C PRO A 85 -10.26 15.82 20.71
N GLN A 86 -9.26 15.72 19.83
CA GLN A 86 -8.74 16.84 19.03
C GLN A 86 -9.38 16.88 17.62
N GLY A 87 -10.36 16.00 17.34
CA GLY A 87 -11.03 15.94 16.05
C GLY A 87 -10.27 15.10 15.00
N VAL A 88 -9.56 14.06 15.44
CA VAL A 88 -8.94 13.06 14.55
C VAL A 88 -9.74 11.77 14.54
N ARG A 89 -9.90 11.18 13.36
CA ARG A 89 -10.60 9.90 13.18
C ARG A 89 -9.76 8.98 12.32
N LEU A 90 -9.55 7.76 12.78
CA LEU A 90 -8.94 6.68 12.02
C LEU A 90 -10.02 5.84 11.35
N ILE A 91 -9.73 5.43 10.12
CA ILE A 91 -10.50 4.45 9.36
C ILE A 91 -9.52 3.44 8.82
N GLY A 92 -9.66 2.18 9.21
CA GLY A 92 -8.88 1.11 8.63
C GLY A 92 -9.54 0.55 7.38
N VAL A 93 -8.74 0.27 6.35
CA VAL A 93 -9.19 -0.29 5.07
C VAL A 93 -8.33 -1.51 4.76
N ASN A 94 -8.97 -2.64 4.52
CA ASN A 94 -8.32 -3.83 4.02
C ASN A 94 -8.63 -4.00 2.52
N SER A 95 -7.61 -3.82 1.68
CA SER A 95 -7.72 -3.92 0.21
C SER A 95 -7.00 -5.15 -0.35
N ASN A 96 -6.63 -6.09 0.51
CA ASN A 96 -5.99 -7.35 0.13
C ASN A 96 -7.01 -8.30 -0.49
N GLN A 97 -6.83 -8.74 -1.73
CA GLN A 97 -7.73 -9.69 -2.37
C GLN A 97 -7.78 -11.02 -1.62
N GLN A 98 -6.66 -11.46 -1.03
CA GLN A 98 -6.55 -12.74 -0.34
C GLN A 98 -7.18 -12.78 1.06
N ASP A 99 -7.47 -11.62 1.67
CA ASP A 99 -8.07 -11.57 3.01
C ASP A 99 -9.61 -11.62 2.85
N SER A 100 -10.30 -12.58 3.46
CA SER A 100 -11.78 -12.61 3.51
C SER A 100 -12.34 -11.56 4.48
N LEU A 101 -13.66 -11.32 4.48
CA LEU A 101 -14.27 -10.43 5.49
C LEU A 101 -14.11 -11.04 6.89
N GLU A 102 -14.22 -12.36 6.99
CA GLU A 102 -14.06 -13.15 8.20
C GLU A 102 -12.64 -13.03 8.76
N ASP A 103 -11.62 -13.02 7.91
CA ASP A 103 -10.22 -12.79 8.33
C ASP A 103 -10.03 -11.39 8.91
N VAL A 104 -10.63 -10.37 8.29
CA VAL A 104 -10.59 -9.00 8.80
C VAL A 104 -11.35 -8.87 10.12
N GLN A 105 -12.50 -9.54 10.26
CA GLN A 105 -13.23 -9.63 11.54
C GLN A 105 -12.40 -10.32 12.63
N ALA A 106 -11.74 -11.43 12.31
CA ALA A 106 -10.85 -12.13 13.21
C ALA A 106 -9.67 -11.25 13.65
N TYR A 107 -9.07 -10.51 12.72
CA TYR A 107 -8.04 -9.51 13.01
C TYR A 107 -8.56 -8.43 13.98
N VAL A 108 -9.71 -7.82 13.69
CA VAL A 108 -10.33 -6.79 14.56
C VAL A 108 -10.52 -7.32 15.97
N LYS A 109 -11.11 -8.51 16.11
CA LYS A 109 -11.39 -9.14 17.40
C LYS A 109 -10.10 -9.49 18.16
N LYS A 110 -9.14 -10.11 17.47
CA LYS A 110 -7.89 -10.59 18.08
C LYS A 110 -7.00 -9.45 18.58
N TYR A 111 -6.87 -8.39 17.79
CA TYR A 111 -6.04 -7.23 18.12
C TYR A 111 -6.81 -6.07 18.76
N LYS A 112 -8.10 -6.30 19.07
CA LYS A 112 -9.00 -5.36 19.74
C LYS A 112 -9.03 -4.00 19.05
N ILE A 113 -9.12 -3.99 17.73
CA ILE A 113 -9.15 -2.76 16.93
C ILE A 113 -10.42 -1.98 17.26
N GLN A 114 -10.27 -0.71 17.66
CA GLN A 114 -11.37 0.12 18.17
C GLN A 114 -11.90 1.10 17.13
N PHE A 115 -11.12 1.40 16.10
CA PHE A 115 -11.57 2.19 14.96
C PHE A 115 -12.25 1.30 13.92
N PRO A 116 -13.17 1.84 13.10
CA PRO A 116 -13.83 1.05 12.06
C PRO A 116 -12.85 0.44 11.06
N MET A 117 -13.00 -0.85 10.79
CA MET A 117 -12.28 -1.57 9.75
C MET A 117 -13.23 -1.91 8.60
N ALA A 118 -12.87 -1.48 7.40
CA ALA A 118 -13.63 -1.68 6.17
C ALA A 118 -12.94 -2.64 5.21
N LYS A 119 -13.73 -3.34 4.40
CA LYS A 119 -13.25 -4.23 3.35
C LYS A 119 -13.43 -3.58 1.99
N ASP A 120 -12.33 -3.47 1.24
CA ASP A 120 -12.27 -2.97 -0.13
C ASP A 120 -12.05 -4.13 -1.09
N TYR A 121 -13.15 -4.84 -1.43
CA TYR A 121 -13.12 -6.08 -2.22
C TYR A 121 -12.45 -5.93 -3.60
N GLY A 122 -12.66 -4.78 -4.24
CA GLY A 122 -12.12 -4.49 -5.57
C GLY A 122 -10.75 -3.81 -5.54
N ASN A 123 -10.21 -3.53 -4.35
CA ASN A 123 -9.04 -2.68 -4.11
C ASN A 123 -9.13 -1.26 -4.73
N GLU A 124 -10.34 -0.79 -5.05
CA GLU A 124 -10.59 0.47 -5.75
C GLU A 124 -10.19 1.68 -4.90
N VAL A 125 -10.36 1.59 -3.57
CA VAL A 125 -9.92 2.65 -2.66
C VAL A 125 -8.40 2.68 -2.60
N ALA A 126 -7.76 1.52 -2.46
CA ALA A 126 -6.30 1.46 -2.50
C ALA A 126 -5.72 1.93 -3.84
N ASP A 127 -6.41 1.74 -4.98
CA ASP A 127 -6.00 2.26 -6.29
C ASP A 127 -6.04 3.79 -6.32
N ARG A 128 -7.14 4.40 -5.87
CA ARG A 128 -7.29 5.86 -5.84
C ARG A 128 -6.31 6.54 -4.88
N TYR A 129 -5.99 5.89 -3.76
CA TYR A 129 -4.97 6.35 -2.83
C TYR A 129 -3.54 6.05 -3.28
N GLN A 130 -3.36 5.23 -4.32
CA GLN A 130 -2.06 4.68 -4.71
C GLN A 130 -1.32 4.02 -3.53
N ALA A 131 -2.07 3.36 -2.65
CA ALA A 131 -1.51 2.61 -1.53
C ALA A 131 -0.82 1.35 -2.04
N VAL A 132 0.35 1.01 -1.53
CA VAL A 132 1.16 -0.10 -2.03
C VAL A 132 1.45 -1.14 -0.97
N ARG A 133 1.44 -0.75 0.30
CA ARG A 133 1.84 -1.62 1.42
C ARG A 133 0.79 -1.69 2.52
N THR A 134 0.91 -2.73 3.34
CA THR A 134 0.28 -2.81 4.66
C THR A 134 1.35 -3.01 5.73
N PRO A 135 1.40 -2.19 6.80
CA PRO A 135 0.62 -0.97 7.00
C PRO A 135 1.12 0.22 6.17
N GLU A 136 0.19 1.01 5.63
CA GLU A 136 0.45 2.34 5.05
C GLU A 136 -0.66 3.29 5.52
N VAL A 137 -0.30 4.52 5.90
CA VAL A 137 -1.25 5.50 6.44
C VAL A 137 -1.28 6.76 5.59
N PHE A 138 -2.45 7.38 5.52
CA PHE A 138 -2.70 8.63 4.80
C PHE A 138 -3.43 9.60 5.73
N VAL A 139 -2.85 10.78 5.97
CA VAL A 139 -3.47 11.83 6.78
C VAL A 139 -4.13 12.83 5.85
N LEU A 140 -5.45 12.96 6.00
CA LEU A 140 -6.29 13.89 5.26
C LEU A 140 -6.69 15.06 6.15
N ASP A 141 -6.59 16.28 5.63
CA ASP A 141 -7.15 17.46 6.29
C ASP A 141 -8.69 17.55 6.18
N GLU A 142 -9.27 18.60 6.75
CA GLU A 142 -10.71 18.91 6.70
C GLU A 142 -11.28 19.10 5.28
N ASN A 143 -10.41 19.27 4.28
CA ASN A 143 -10.76 19.41 2.87
C ASN A 143 -10.48 18.13 2.09
N LEU A 144 -10.19 17.02 2.79
CA LEU A 144 -9.81 15.72 2.24
C LEU A 144 -8.58 15.80 1.32
N LYS A 145 -7.60 16.66 1.63
CA LYS A 145 -6.31 16.66 0.95
C LYS A 145 -5.30 15.85 1.74
N ILE A 146 -4.49 15.04 1.03
CA ILE A 146 -3.40 14.28 1.63
C ILE A 146 -2.31 15.25 2.10
N GLN A 147 -2.13 15.35 3.41
CA GLN A 147 -1.06 16.10 4.06
C GLN A 147 0.15 15.22 4.39
N TYR A 148 -0.09 13.91 4.58
CA TYR A 148 0.95 12.92 4.84
C TYR A 148 0.57 11.57 4.25
N ARG A 149 1.56 10.84 3.72
CA ARG A 149 1.46 9.42 3.38
C ARG A 149 2.73 8.65 3.74
N GLY A 150 2.58 7.41 4.20
CA GLY A 150 3.71 6.50 4.38
C GLY A 150 3.60 5.61 5.61
N ARG A 151 4.72 5.45 6.32
CA ARG A 151 4.81 4.59 7.52
C ARG A 151 4.23 5.26 8.77
N ILE A 152 3.99 4.47 9.81
CA ILE A 152 3.51 4.95 11.11
C ILE A 152 4.68 5.53 11.93
N ASP A 153 5.77 4.78 12.02
CA ASP A 153 7.02 5.14 12.69
C ASP A 153 8.18 4.29 12.13
N ASN A 154 9.34 4.35 12.78
CA ASN A 154 10.51 3.57 12.41
C ASN A 154 10.87 2.41 13.37
N GLN A 155 9.90 1.90 14.13
CA GLN A 155 10.14 0.77 15.04
C GLN A 155 10.55 -0.49 14.27
N TYR A 156 9.84 -0.79 13.18
CA TYR A 156 10.05 -1.96 12.35
C TYR A 156 10.43 -1.54 10.93
N LEU A 157 11.66 -1.86 10.53
CA LEU A 157 12.18 -1.67 9.17
C LEU A 157 12.66 -3.03 8.62
N PRO A 158 12.89 -3.17 7.31
CA PRO A 158 13.49 -4.38 6.76
C PRO A 158 14.78 -4.76 7.50
N GLY A 159 14.79 -5.92 8.16
CA GLY A 159 15.92 -6.42 8.94
C GLY A 159 16.17 -5.73 10.29
N ILE A 160 15.31 -4.80 10.73
CA ILE A 160 15.50 -4.05 11.98
C ILE A 160 14.22 -4.03 12.80
N SER A 161 14.32 -4.48 14.05
CA SER A 161 13.29 -4.33 15.07
C SER A 161 13.88 -3.59 16.26
N ARG A 162 13.37 -2.40 16.56
CA ARG A 162 13.82 -1.59 17.70
C ARG A 162 12.93 -1.81 18.92
N ALA A 163 13.53 -1.78 20.10
CA ALA A 163 12.77 -1.71 21.35
C ALA A 163 11.94 -0.42 21.41
N GLU A 164 12.57 0.70 21.07
CA GLU A 164 11.96 2.03 21.10
C GLU A 164 12.03 2.71 19.72
N THR A 165 11.01 3.52 19.41
CA THR A 165 10.95 4.29 18.17
C THR A 165 11.80 5.55 18.27
N THR A 166 12.57 5.88 17.23
CA THR A 166 13.32 7.15 17.19
C THR A 166 12.66 8.20 16.30
N SER A 167 11.68 7.81 15.47
CA SER A 167 10.80 8.73 14.74
C SER A 167 9.36 8.24 14.81
N ASN A 168 8.44 9.14 15.19
CA ASN A 168 7.00 8.89 15.22
C ASN A 168 6.33 9.68 14.08
N ASP A 169 6.50 9.20 12.84
CA ASP A 169 6.20 9.99 11.64
C ASP A 169 4.70 10.34 11.53
N LEU A 170 3.79 9.38 11.77
CA LEU A 170 2.34 9.65 11.80
C LEU A 170 1.97 10.65 12.90
N LYS A 171 2.52 10.47 14.11
CA LYS A 171 2.26 11.38 15.24
C LYS A 171 2.71 12.81 14.89
N ASN A 172 3.91 12.95 14.35
CA ASN A 172 4.47 14.23 13.95
C ASN A 172 3.63 14.91 12.85
N ALA A 173 3.12 14.14 11.88
CA ALA A 173 2.23 14.65 10.85
C ALA A 173 0.90 15.14 11.45
N LEU A 174 0.29 14.36 12.36
CA LEU A 174 -0.94 14.76 13.06
C LEU A 174 -0.75 16.07 13.84
N ASP A 175 0.33 16.18 14.62
CA ASP A 175 0.63 17.38 15.40
C ASP A 175 0.82 18.62 14.49
N GLN A 176 1.43 18.45 13.32
CA GLN A 176 1.66 19.53 12.36
C GLN A 176 0.35 19.95 11.69
N VAL A 177 -0.46 19.00 11.20
CA VAL A 177 -1.76 19.30 10.59
C VAL A 177 -2.71 19.97 11.59
N LEU A 178 -2.83 19.44 12.80
CA LEU A 178 -3.71 20.00 13.85
C LEU A 178 -3.29 21.40 14.30
N SER A 179 -2.01 21.73 14.21
CA SER A 179 -1.50 23.07 14.50
C SER A 179 -1.51 24.03 13.31
N GLY A 180 -2.07 23.62 12.17
CA GLY A 180 -2.12 24.41 10.93
C GLY A 180 -0.75 24.64 10.29
N LYS A 181 0.26 23.83 10.66
CA LYS A 181 1.61 23.90 10.11
C LYS A 181 1.77 22.96 8.92
N PRO A 182 2.59 23.31 7.92
CA PRO A 182 2.90 22.39 6.84
C PRO A 182 3.64 21.16 7.38
N VAL A 183 3.29 19.98 6.84
CA VAL A 183 3.94 18.73 7.23
C VAL A 183 5.37 18.69 6.67
N LYS A 184 6.37 18.69 7.56
CA LYS A 184 7.80 18.74 7.17
C LYS A 184 8.24 17.55 6.34
N LEU A 185 7.75 16.36 6.70
CA LEU A 185 8.03 15.10 6.02
C LEU A 185 6.72 14.50 5.54
N ALA A 186 6.19 15.03 4.44
CA ALA A 186 4.87 14.66 3.93
C ALA A 186 4.83 13.25 3.31
N VAL A 187 5.97 12.68 2.94
CA VAL A 187 6.06 11.33 2.36
C VAL A 187 7.17 10.56 3.06
N THR A 188 6.85 9.35 3.50
CA THR A 188 7.84 8.37 3.98
C THR A 188 7.63 7.04 3.29
N GLU A 189 8.70 6.24 3.17
CA GLU A 189 8.61 4.90 2.61
C GLU A 189 7.82 3.97 3.57
N PRO A 190 6.67 3.43 3.15
CA PRO A 190 5.91 2.48 3.95
C PRO A 190 6.63 1.13 3.98
N ASN A 191 6.58 0.45 5.13
CA ASN A 191 7.20 -0.87 5.31
C ASN A 191 6.11 -1.92 5.52
N GLY A 192 6.33 -3.11 4.95
CA GLY A 192 5.46 -4.26 5.15
C GLY A 192 5.13 -5.02 3.88
N CYS A 193 4.06 -5.81 3.96
CA CYS A 193 3.60 -6.64 2.85
C CYS A 193 3.03 -5.77 1.73
N PHE A 194 3.15 -6.21 0.48
CA PHE A 194 2.41 -5.59 -0.61
C PHE A 194 0.91 -5.83 -0.46
N ILE A 195 0.11 -4.84 -0.87
CA ILE A 195 -1.33 -5.05 -1.00
C ILE A 195 -1.58 -6.03 -2.15
N GLY A 196 -2.25 -7.15 -1.87
CA GLY A 196 -2.63 -8.13 -2.88
C GLY A 196 -3.74 -7.59 -3.77
N ARG A 197 -3.41 -7.15 -4.99
CA ARG A 197 -4.35 -6.53 -5.92
C ARG A 197 -5.10 -7.55 -6.76
N VAL A 198 -6.34 -7.22 -7.11
CA VAL A 198 -7.13 -7.89 -8.14
C VAL A 198 -6.41 -7.75 -9.47
N LYS A 199 -5.88 -8.88 -9.94
CA LYS A 199 -5.19 -8.96 -11.23
C LYS A 199 -6.20 -8.81 -12.36
N LYS A 200 -6.30 -7.62 -12.96
CA LYS A 200 -7.04 -7.44 -14.22
C LYS A 200 -6.30 -8.21 -15.31
N THR A 201 -6.90 -9.30 -15.77
CA THR A 201 -6.32 -10.08 -16.86
C THR A 201 -6.68 -9.38 -18.16
N GLU A 202 -5.75 -8.61 -18.71
CA GLU A 202 -5.89 -8.13 -20.08
C GLU A 202 -5.57 -9.29 -21.03
N VAL A 203 -6.56 -9.70 -21.83
CA VAL A 203 -6.37 -10.75 -22.83
C VAL A 203 -5.61 -10.14 -24.00
N THR A 204 -4.29 -10.12 -23.87
CA THR A 204 -3.37 -9.60 -24.90
C THR A 204 -2.93 -10.68 -25.88
N THR A 205 -3.28 -11.94 -25.61
CA THR A 205 -2.87 -13.10 -26.42
C THR A 205 -4.04 -14.04 -26.62
N SER A 206 -4.02 -14.80 -27.72
CA SER A 206 -4.95 -15.91 -27.95
C SER A 206 -4.57 -17.20 -27.22
N LEU A 207 -3.50 -17.18 -26.41
CA LEU A 207 -3.06 -18.33 -25.63
C LEU A 207 -4.01 -18.53 -24.45
N THR A 208 -4.34 -19.77 -24.17
CA THR A 208 -5.23 -20.18 -23.08
C THR A 208 -4.56 -21.24 -22.22
N PHE A 209 -4.94 -21.30 -20.94
CA PHE A 209 -4.41 -22.32 -20.05
C PHE A 209 -4.64 -23.73 -20.61
N CYS A 210 -5.85 -24.04 -21.07
CA CYS A 210 -6.20 -25.38 -21.54
C CYS A 210 -5.43 -25.79 -22.81
N LYS A 211 -5.15 -24.86 -23.73
CA LYS A 211 -4.56 -25.19 -25.02
C LYS A 211 -3.03 -25.23 -24.98
N GLU A 212 -2.38 -24.30 -24.28
CA GLU A 212 -0.93 -24.20 -24.30
C GLU A 212 -0.27 -24.60 -22.97
N VAL A 213 -0.79 -24.17 -21.83
CA VAL A 213 -0.12 -24.32 -20.52
C VAL A 213 -0.35 -25.71 -19.92
N ALA A 214 -1.59 -26.18 -19.90
CA ALA A 214 -1.97 -27.45 -19.28
C ALA A 214 -1.20 -28.63 -19.89
N ARG A 215 -0.93 -28.59 -21.20
CA ARG A 215 -0.12 -29.64 -21.87
C ARG A 215 1.29 -29.70 -21.32
N VAL A 216 1.96 -28.56 -21.16
CA VAL A 216 3.34 -28.48 -20.67
C VAL A 216 3.41 -28.97 -19.22
N LEU A 217 2.48 -28.53 -18.37
CA LEU A 217 2.42 -28.97 -16.97
C LEU A 217 2.17 -30.47 -16.86
N ASN A 218 1.23 -31.00 -17.64
CA ASN A 218 0.96 -32.44 -17.65
C ASN A 218 2.16 -33.28 -18.11
N GLN A 219 2.98 -32.76 -19.02
CA GLN A 219 4.15 -33.47 -19.54
C GLN A 219 5.38 -33.41 -18.63
N HIS A 220 5.51 -32.37 -17.81
CA HIS A 220 6.78 -32.08 -17.13
C HIS A 220 6.69 -31.83 -15.63
N CYS A 221 5.50 -31.57 -15.07
CA CYS A 221 5.35 -31.13 -13.69
C CYS A 221 4.35 -31.95 -12.89
N VAL A 222 3.22 -32.30 -13.49
CA VAL A 222 2.06 -32.89 -12.81
C VAL A 222 2.35 -34.27 -12.21
N GLU A 223 3.35 -35.01 -12.69
CA GLU A 223 3.76 -36.28 -12.06
C GLU A 223 4.21 -36.06 -10.60
N CYS A 224 5.00 -35.01 -10.34
CA CYS A 224 5.48 -34.70 -9.00
C CYS A 224 4.53 -33.78 -8.21
N HIS A 225 3.77 -32.93 -8.92
CA HIS A 225 2.87 -31.91 -8.36
C HIS A 225 1.41 -32.35 -8.35
N ARG A 226 1.16 -33.56 -7.84
CA ARG A 226 -0.19 -34.05 -7.53
C ARG A 226 -0.35 -34.17 -6.02
N LYS A 227 -1.60 -34.12 -5.58
CA LYS A 227 -1.93 -34.29 -4.15
C LYS A 227 -1.43 -35.64 -3.64
N GLY A 228 -0.55 -35.61 -2.65
CA GLY A 228 0.03 -36.80 -2.02
C GLY A 228 1.37 -37.25 -2.61
N GLU A 229 1.86 -36.58 -3.64
CA GLU A 229 3.17 -36.84 -4.25
C GLU A 229 4.29 -36.00 -3.60
N ILE A 230 5.51 -36.13 -4.13
CA ILE A 230 6.73 -35.57 -3.55
C ILE A 230 6.73 -34.03 -3.43
N ALA A 231 6.02 -33.32 -4.31
CA ALA A 231 6.01 -31.86 -4.26
C ALA A 231 5.00 -31.32 -3.23
N PRO A 232 5.33 -30.22 -2.52
CA PRO A 232 4.51 -29.72 -1.42
C PRO A 232 3.21 -29.00 -1.86
N PHE A 233 2.96 -28.90 -3.17
CA PHE A 233 1.77 -28.26 -3.74
C PHE A 233 1.38 -28.89 -5.09
N SER A 234 0.10 -28.79 -5.42
CA SER A 234 -0.50 -29.33 -6.64
C SER A 234 -0.48 -28.31 -7.78
N LEU A 235 -0.39 -28.80 -9.03
CA LEU A 235 -0.41 -28.01 -10.26
C LEU A 235 -1.36 -28.64 -11.31
N THR A 236 -2.48 -29.18 -10.84
CA THR A 236 -3.37 -29.99 -11.68
C THR A 236 -4.47 -29.19 -12.37
N ASP A 237 -4.76 -27.99 -11.89
CA ASP A 237 -5.76 -27.10 -12.46
C ASP A 237 -5.29 -25.64 -12.56
N TYR A 238 -6.12 -24.80 -13.18
CA TYR A 238 -5.80 -23.40 -13.43
C TYR A 238 -5.67 -22.58 -12.13
N ASP A 239 -6.53 -22.80 -11.15
CA ASP A 239 -6.56 -22.00 -9.92
C ASP A 239 -5.34 -22.30 -9.04
N GLU A 240 -4.89 -23.55 -9.05
CA GLU A 240 -3.64 -23.97 -8.42
C GLU A 240 -2.42 -23.37 -9.10
N VAL A 241 -2.41 -23.27 -10.44
CA VAL A 241 -1.25 -22.79 -11.22
C VAL A 241 -1.15 -21.27 -11.24
N ARG A 242 -2.27 -20.55 -11.39
CA ARG A 242 -2.28 -19.09 -11.61
C ARG A 242 -1.71 -18.26 -10.46
N GLY A 243 -1.57 -18.87 -9.28
CA GLY A 243 -1.06 -18.25 -8.06
C GLY A 243 0.47 -18.24 -7.96
N TRP A 244 1.16 -18.97 -8.84
CA TRP A 244 2.63 -19.09 -8.86
C TRP A 244 3.29 -18.21 -9.93
#